data_AF-A0A0X3RX14-F1
#
_entry.id   AF-A0A0X3RX14-F1
#
_cell.length_a   1.000
_cell.length_b   1.000
_cell.length_c   1.000
_cell.angle_alpha   90.00
_cell.angle_beta   90.00
_cell.angle_gamma   90.00
#
_symmetry.space_group_name_H-M   'P 1'
#
loop_
_entity.id
_entity.type
_entity.pdbx_description
1 polymer ?
#
loop_
_entity_poly.entity_id
_entity_poly.type
_entity_poly.pdbx_seq_one_letter_code
_entity_poly.pdbx_strand_id
1 'polypeptide(L)'
;MPATGPQTTTTEPALARSAGEDDMDAALGTFLAERTRLFRIAYRILGDVTGAEDVLQEVWLRWQLTQHAEVDDPTAFLATATTRLAVDVVRSARHRHEVPVEPQLADFGDRPPWTPH
;
A
#
# COMPACT_ATOMS: atom_id res chain seq x y z
N MET A 1 16.09 14.82 54.69
CA MET A 1 16.05 13.49 54.04
C MET A 1 14.63 13.28 53.57
N PRO A 2 14.38 13.42 52.26
CA PRO A 2 14.35 12.24 51.39
C PRO A 2 15.39 12.30 50.28
N ALA A 3 15.88 11.11 49.92
CA ALA A 3 16.92 10.88 48.94
C ALA A 3 16.41 11.06 47.51
N THR A 4 17.27 11.69 46.71
CA THR A 4 17.25 11.71 45.24
C THR A 4 17.21 10.29 44.71
N GLY A 5 16.08 9.87 44.15
CA GLY A 5 16.04 8.70 43.26
C GLY A 5 16.67 9.07 41.92
N PRO A 6 17.47 8.20 41.29
CA PRO A 6 18.06 8.47 39.99
C PRO A 6 16.92 8.56 38.97
N GLN A 7 16.79 9.71 38.31
CA GLN A 7 16.05 9.78 37.07
C GLN A 7 16.82 8.91 36.08
N THR A 8 16.36 7.68 35.86
CA THR A 8 16.75 6.92 34.67
C THR A 8 16.20 7.67 33.49
N THR A 9 16.99 8.61 32.98
CA THR A 9 16.92 9.02 31.58
C THR A 9 17.23 7.77 30.78
N THR A 10 16.18 7.05 30.41
CA THR A 10 16.24 6.03 29.37
C THR A 10 16.64 6.74 28.09
N THR A 11 17.93 6.85 27.85
CA THR A 11 18.51 7.18 26.55
C THR A 11 18.30 5.95 25.66
N GLU A 12 17.08 5.82 25.14
CA GLU A 12 16.71 4.90 24.06
C GLU A 12 17.10 5.51 22.69
N PRO A 13 17.22 4.70 21.62
CA PRO A 13 18.17 4.93 20.52
C PRO A 13 17.63 5.91 19.47
N ALA A 14 17.91 7.20 19.66
CA ALA A 14 17.63 8.24 18.64
C ALA A 14 18.33 7.95 17.30
N LEU A 15 19.55 7.38 17.34
CA LEU A 15 20.35 7.06 16.15
C LEU A 15 19.74 5.98 15.24
N ALA A 16 18.98 5.03 15.81
CA ALA A 16 18.33 3.99 15.01
C ALA A 16 17.08 4.51 14.30
N ARG A 17 16.35 5.47 14.89
CA ARG A 17 15.23 6.13 14.22
C ARG A 17 15.70 7.05 13.10
N SER A 18 16.75 7.85 13.33
CA SER A 18 17.30 8.73 12.29
C SER A 18 17.80 7.95 11.09
N ALA A 19 18.50 6.83 11.31
CA ALA A 19 18.94 5.96 10.20
C ALA A 19 17.76 5.36 9.42
N GLY A 20 16.64 5.06 10.08
CA GLY A 20 15.41 4.61 9.41
C GLY A 20 14.67 5.73 8.67
N GLU A 21 14.71 6.96 9.19
CA GLU A 21 14.19 8.16 8.53
C GLU A 21 15.00 8.47 7.26
N ASP A 22 16.33 8.43 7.34
CA ASP A 22 17.23 8.65 6.21
C ASP A 22 17.01 7.60 5.10
N ASP A 23 16.81 6.33 5.45
CA ASP A 23 16.48 5.26 4.47
C ASP A 23 15.12 5.50 3.81
N MET A 24 14.11 5.91 4.59
CA MET A 24 12.78 6.24 4.06
C MET A 24 12.81 7.46 3.13
N ASP A 25 13.59 8.48 3.46
CA ASP A 25 13.79 9.66 2.61
C ASP A 25 14.50 9.31 1.31
N ALA A 26 15.51 8.42 1.37
CA ALA A 26 16.17 7.89 0.18
C ALA A 26 15.20 7.05 -0.70
N ALA A 27 14.37 6.23 -0.06
CA ALA A 27 13.33 5.45 -0.72
C ALA A 27 12.29 6.34 -1.40
N LEU A 28 11.86 7.42 -0.72
CA LEU A 28 10.95 8.43 -1.26
C LEU A 28 11.58 9.15 -2.45
N GLY A 29 12.84 9.58 -2.34
CA GLY A 29 13.57 10.21 -3.43
C GLY A 29 13.62 9.35 -4.69
N THR A 30 13.91 8.05 -4.52
CA THR A 30 13.93 7.07 -5.61
C THR A 30 12.55 6.92 -6.26
N PHE A 31 11.50 6.79 -5.45
CA PHE A 31 10.13 6.66 -5.96
C PHE A 31 9.66 7.91 -6.71
N LEU A 32 9.91 9.10 -6.16
CA LEU A 32 9.53 10.37 -6.78
C LEU A 32 10.25 10.61 -8.11
N ALA A 33 11.51 10.20 -8.23
CA ALA A 33 12.25 10.27 -9.48
C ALA A 33 11.61 9.42 -10.59
N GLU A 34 11.08 8.24 -10.24
CA GLU A 34 10.44 7.32 -11.18
C GLU A 34 8.94 7.59 -11.38
N ARG A 35 8.27 8.35 -10.48
CA ARG A 35 6.81 8.53 -10.43
C ARG A 35 6.18 8.79 -11.80
N THR A 36 6.73 9.72 -12.58
CA THR A 36 6.21 10.08 -13.91
C THR A 36 6.32 8.92 -14.91
N ARG A 37 7.38 8.11 -14.82
CA ARG A 37 7.54 6.93 -15.66
C ARG A 37 6.60 5.80 -15.23
N LEU A 38 6.49 5.54 -13.93
CA LEU A 38 5.56 4.53 -13.40
C LEU A 38 4.11 4.87 -13.74
N PHE A 39 3.72 6.14 -13.57
CA PHE A 39 2.36 6.59 -13.93
C PHE A 39 2.06 6.32 -15.41
N ARG A 40 2.98 6.63 -16.32
CA ARG A 40 2.80 6.36 -17.76
C ARG A 40 2.65 4.86 -18.05
N ILE A 41 3.38 4.00 -17.34
CA ILE A 41 3.26 2.54 -17.48
C ILE A 41 1.86 2.09 -17.05
N ALA A 42 1.43 2.46 -15.84
CA ALA A 42 0.14 2.09 -15.29
C ALA A 42 -1.02 2.63 -16.15
N TYR A 43 -0.96 3.91 -16.51
CA TYR A 43 -1.96 4.58 -17.35
C TYR A 43 -2.12 3.90 -18.72
N ARG A 44 -1.01 3.44 -19.33
CA ARG A 44 -1.08 2.72 -20.61
C ARG A 44 -1.77 1.36 -20.49
N ILE A 45 -1.69 0.71 -19.34
CA ILE A 45 -2.31 -0.60 -19.09
C ILE A 45 -3.79 -0.45 -18.71
N LEU A 46 -4.10 0.54 -17.87
CA LEU A 46 -5.45 0.74 -17.29
C LEU A 46 -6.36 1.60 -18.18
N GLY A 47 -5.80 2.62 -18.83
CA GLY A 47 -6.55 3.57 -19.67
C GLY A 47 -7.23 4.70 -18.91
N ASP A 48 -7.13 4.74 -17.58
CA ASP A 48 -7.70 5.78 -16.73
C ASP A 48 -6.70 6.32 -15.69
N VAL A 49 -6.92 7.56 -15.27
CA VAL A 49 -6.01 8.30 -14.37
C VAL A 49 -6.10 7.78 -12.94
N THR A 50 -7.32 7.59 -12.42
CA THR A 50 -7.55 7.21 -11.03
C THR A 50 -6.93 5.85 -10.72
N GLY A 51 -7.18 4.85 -11.56
CA GLY A 51 -6.57 3.53 -11.42
C GLY A 51 -5.05 3.57 -11.52
N ALA A 52 -4.49 4.44 -12.36
CA ALA A 52 -3.04 4.60 -12.44
C ALA A 52 -2.46 5.20 -11.14
N GLU A 53 -3.14 6.19 -10.55
CA GLU A 53 -2.73 6.76 -9.25
C GLU A 53 -2.86 5.76 -8.12
N ASP A 54 -3.93 4.95 -8.10
CA ASP A 54 -4.14 3.90 -7.10
C ASP A 54 -3.04 2.83 -7.17
N VAL A 55 -2.64 2.42 -8.38
CA VAL A 55 -1.49 1.51 -8.56
C VAL A 55 -0.21 2.14 -8.01
N LEU A 56 0.02 3.43 -8.23
CA LEU A 56 1.21 4.12 -7.72
C LEU A 56 1.21 4.18 -6.18
N GLN A 57 0.05 4.37 -5.56
CA GLN A 57 -0.09 4.33 -4.10
C GLN A 57 0.28 2.94 -3.57
N GLU A 58 -0.25 1.87 -4.17
CA GLU A 58 0.05 0.49 -3.77
C GLU A 58 1.54 0.14 -3.98
N VAL A 59 2.14 0.58 -5.09
CA VAL A 59 3.59 0.41 -5.34
C VAL A 59 4.41 1.10 -4.27
N TRP A 60 4.04 2.33 -3.88
CA TRP A 60 4.72 3.08 -2.82
C TRP A 60 4.64 2.34 -1.48
N LEU A 61 3.47 1.81 -1.11
CA LEU A 61 3.31 1.04 0.13
C LEU A 61 4.20 -0.21 0.15
N ARG A 62 4.32 -0.92 -0.98
CA ARG A 62 5.20 -2.09 -1.10
C ARG A 62 6.68 -1.71 -1.07
N TRP A 63 7.03 -0.58 -1.68
CA TRP A 63 8.39 -0.08 -1.71
C TRP A 63 8.89 0.23 -0.30
N GLN A 64 8.11 0.96 0.51
CA GLN A 64 8.46 1.25 1.91
C GLN A 64 8.73 0.01 2.77
N LEU A 65 8.07 -1.12 2.46
CA LEU A 65 8.22 -2.37 3.21
C LEU A 65 9.37 -3.25 2.66
N THR A 66 10.02 -2.83 1.57
CA THR A 66 11.11 -3.56 0.93
C THR A 66 12.44 -3.20 1.58
N GLN A 67 13.30 -4.20 1.79
CA GLN A 67 14.67 -3.95 2.25
C GLN A 67 15.49 -3.37 1.09
N HIS A 68 15.58 -2.04 1.01
CA HIS A 68 16.16 -1.33 -0.13
C HIS A 68 17.62 -1.70 -0.42
N ALA A 69 18.39 -2.05 0.61
CA ALA A 69 19.79 -2.48 0.48
C ALA A 69 19.98 -3.80 -0.30
N GLU A 70 18.92 -4.60 -0.45
CA GLU A 70 18.95 -5.86 -1.20
C GLU A 70 18.49 -5.69 -2.66
N VAL A 71 18.09 -4.48 -3.05
CA VAL A 71 17.57 -4.19 -4.39
C VAL A 71 18.67 -3.60 -5.26
N ASP A 72 19.25 -4.43 -6.13
CA ASP A 72 20.32 -4.03 -7.05
C ASP A 72 19.90 -2.94 -8.06
N ASP A 73 18.64 -2.99 -8.53
CA ASP A 73 18.08 -2.02 -9.48
C ASP A 73 16.67 -1.58 -9.04
N PRO A 74 16.56 -0.47 -8.29
CA PRO A 74 15.29 0.09 -7.85
C PRO A 74 14.36 0.48 -9.00
N THR A 75 14.90 0.97 -10.11
CA THR A 75 14.11 1.38 -11.29
C THR A 75 13.44 0.17 -11.96
N ALA A 76 14.17 -0.93 -12.11
CA ALA A 76 13.64 -2.18 -12.64
C ALA A 76 12.61 -2.81 -11.69
N PHE A 77 12.89 -2.78 -10.38
CA PHE A 77 11.96 -3.26 -9.35
C PHE A 77 10.63 -2.52 -9.41
N LEU A 78 10.66 -1.18 -9.35
CA LEU A 78 9.47 -0.34 -9.36
C LEU A 78 8.66 -0.48 -10.65
N ALA A 79 9.32 -0.54 -11.80
CA ALA A 79 8.65 -0.76 -13.09
C ALA A 79 7.95 -2.12 -13.16
N THR A 80 8.61 -3.16 -12.64
CA THR A 80 8.06 -4.52 -12.59
C THR A 80 6.87 -4.60 -11.65
N ALA A 81 6.98 -4.03 -10.45
CA ALA A 81 5.88 -3.97 -9.48
C ALA A 81 4.67 -3.23 -10.06
N THR A 82 4.89 -2.08 -10.67
CA THR A 82 3.83 -1.28 -11.33
C THR A 82 3.13 -2.06 -12.43
N THR A 83 3.90 -2.71 -13.31
CA THR A 83 3.35 -3.48 -14.43
C THR A 83 2.49 -4.65 -13.94
N ARG A 84 2.98 -5.40 -12.94
CA ARG A 84 2.26 -6.55 -12.37
C ARG A 84 0.94 -6.10 -11.74
N LEU A 85 1.00 -5.07 -10.89
CA LEU A 85 -0.20 -4.52 -10.24
C LEU A 85 -1.25 -4.04 -11.25
N ALA A 86 -0.85 -3.29 -12.28
CA ALA A 86 -1.79 -2.81 -13.29
C ALA A 86 -2.44 -3.97 -14.07
N VAL A 87 -1.67 -5.02 -14.41
CA VAL A 87 -2.22 -6.22 -15.06
C VAL A 87 -3.20 -6.97 -14.15
N ASP A 88 -2.88 -7.09 -12.85
CA ASP A 88 -3.74 -7.74 -11.87
C ASP A 88 -5.06 -7.00 -11.68
N VAL A 89 -5.04 -5.66 -11.67
CA VAL A 89 -6.25 -4.82 -11.64
C VAL A 89 -7.14 -5.09 -12.84
N VAL A 90 -6.58 -5.11 -14.06
CA VAL A 90 -7.35 -5.42 -15.28
C VAL A 90 -7.94 -6.83 -15.23
N ARG A 91 -7.16 -7.81 -14.74
CA ARG A 91 -7.62 -9.20 -14.62
C ARG A 91 -8.75 -9.34 -13.59
N SER A 92 -8.64 -8.67 -12.46
CA SER A 92 -9.67 -8.64 -11.41
C SER A 92 -10.95 -7.97 -11.90
N ALA A 93 -10.85 -6.87 -12.64
CA ALA A 93 -12.00 -6.22 -13.27
C ALA A 93 -12.73 -7.18 -14.23
N ARG A 94 -12.01 -7.88 -15.12
CA ARG A 94 -12.62 -8.86 -16.03
C ARG A 94 -13.32 -10.00 -15.27
N HIS A 95 -12.67 -10.54 -14.24
CA HIS A 95 -13.28 -11.61 -13.44
C HIS A 95 -14.57 -11.16 -12.73
N ARG A 96 -14.64 -9.89 -12.27
CA ARG A 96 -15.89 -9.34 -11.71
C ARG A 96 -17.01 -9.15 -12.74
N HIS A 97 -16.68 -8.96 -14.01
CA HIS A 97 -17.67 -8.86 -15.09
C HIS A 97 -18.15 -10.23 -15.57
N GLU A 98 -17.30 -11.26 -15.47
CA GLU A 98 -17.59 -12.64 -15.90
C GLU A 98 -18.25 -13.49 -14.82
N VAL A 99 -18.20 -13.06 -13.56
CA VAL A 99 -18.99 -13.64 -12.48
C VAL A 99 -20.27 -12.81 -12.37
N PRO A 100 -21.45 -13.31 -12.81
CA PRO A 100 -22.70 -12.83 -12.26
C PRO A 100 -22.58 -12.95 -10.75
N VAL A 101 -22.48 -11.82 -10.05
CA VAL A 101 -22.71 -11.80 -8.61
C VAL A 101 -24.14 -12.26 -8.46
N GLU A 102 -24.29 -13.55 -8.15
CA GLU A 102 -25.53 -14.08 -7.62
C GLU A 102 -25.82 -13.21 -6.41
N PRO A 103 -26.97 -12.52 -6.35
CA PRO A 103 -27.27 -11.69 -5.20
C PRO A 103 -27.32 -12.64 -4.01
N GLN A 104 -26.33 -12.55 -3.12
CA GLN A 104 -26.46 -13.11 -1.78
C GLN A 104 -27.50 -12.25 -1.04
N LEU A 105 -28.76 -12.40 -1.43
CA LEU A 105 -29.90 -12.18 -0.56
C LEU A 105 -29.99 -13.42 0.35
N ALA A 106 -28.95 -13.62 1.17
CA ALA A 106 -29.07 -14.47 2.33
C ALA A 106 -30.01 -13.73 3.29
N ASP A 107 -31.29 -14.10 3.23
CA ASP A 107 -32.06 -14.52 4.41
C ASP A 107 -31.70 -13.79 5.72
N PHE A 108 -31.70 -12.46 5.72
CA PHE A 108 -31.69 -11.67 6.93
C PHE A 108 -32.97 -10.85 6.97
N GLY A 109 -34.04 -11.52 7.37
CA GLY A 109 -35.15 -10.86 8.04
C GLY A 109 -36.47 -10.83 7.30
N ASP A 110 -37.07 -12.00 7.03
CA ASP A 110 -38.53 -12.09 7.00
C ASP A 110 -39.07 -13.04 8.09
N ARG A 111 -38.65 -12.76 9.33
CA ARG A 111 -39.57 -12.98 10.46
C ARG A 111 -39.97 -11.61 11.00
N PRO A 112 -41.25 -11.20 10.85
CA PRO A 112 -41.68 -9.87 11.24
C PRO A 112 -41.53 -9.66 12.77
N PRO A 113 -41.03 -8.49 13.22
CA PRO A 113 -40.70 -8.24 14.62
C PRO A 113 -41.90 -7.90 15.52
N TRP A 114 -43.13 -8.10 15.06
CA TRP A 114 -44.31 -7.78 15.87
C TRP A 114 -45.42 -8.83 15.66
N THR A 115 -45.54 -9.74 16.62
CA THR A 115 -46.82 -10.41 16.93
C THR A 115 -47.13 -10.20 18.42
N PRO A 116 -47.78 -9.09 18.77
CA PRO A 116 -48.59 -8.94 19.98
C PRO A 116 -50.07 -9.26 19.66
N HIS A 117 -50.86 -9.97 20.48
CA HIS A 117 -50.67 -10.66 21.76
C HIS A 117 -51.49 -11.95 21.73
#